data_AF-A0A845ZLW1-F1
#
_entry.id   AF-A0A845ZLW1-F1
#
_cell.length_a   1.000
_cell.length_b   1.000
_cell.length_c   1.000
_cell.angle_alpha   90.00
_cell.angle_beta   90.00
_cell.angle_gamma   90.00
#
_symmetry.space_group_name_H-M   'P 1'
#
loop_
_entity.id
_entity.type
_entity.pdbx_description
1 polymer ?
#
loop_
_entity_poly.entity_id
_entity_poly.type
_entity_poly.pdbx_seq_one_letter_code
_entity_poly.pdbx_strand_id
1 'polypeptide(L)' 'KEGRTDDNEETIRTRLEVYNHQTAPLVEFYREHSALKSINGDVSSEQVTESIKQVLA' A
#
# COMPACT_ATOMS: atom_id res chain seq x y z
N LYS A 1 15.02 15.76 4.14
CA LYS A 1 14.03 16.81 4.49
C LYS A 1 12.79 16.09 4.95
N GLU A 2 12.60 16.01 6.25
CA GLU A 2 11.38 15.47 6.86
C GLU A 2 10.36 16.59 7.04
N GLY A 3 9.07 16.23 7.07
CA GLY A 3 7.95 17.15 7.30
C GLY A 3 7.43 17.81 6.03
N ARG A 4 6.56 17.11 5.30
CA ARG A 4 5.71 17.79 4.33
C ARG A 4 4.62 18.54 5.08
N THR A 5 4.09 19.61 4.50
CA THR A 5 3.04 20.42 5.14
C THR A 5 1.71 19.68 5.31
N ASP A 6 1.50 18.60 4.54
CA ASP A 6 0.33 17.73 4.58
C ASP A 6 0.47 16.53 5.52
N ASP A 7 1.59 16.40 6.25
CA ASP A 7 1.79 15.33 7.24
C ASP A 7 1.18 15.72 8.60
N ASN A 8 -0.11 16.09 8.62
CA ASN A 8 -0.88 16.39 9.83
C ASN A 8 -2.04 15.40 10.01
N GLU A 9 -2.53 15.23 11.24
CA GLU A 9 -3.52 14.20 11.58
C GLU A 9 -4.79 14.28 10.72
N GLU A 10 -5.34 15.49 10.55
CA GLU A 10 -6.55 15.72 9.76
C GLU A 10 -6.37 15.27 8.31
N THR A 11 -5.24 15.62 7.72
CA THR A 11 -4.92 15.24 6.34
C THR A 11 -4.65 13.74 6.21
N ILE A 12 -3.97 13.13 7.18
CA ILE A 12 -3.72 11.69 7.21
C ILE A 12 -5.03 10.91 7.30
N ARG A 13 -5.94 11.32 8.20
CA ARG A 13 -7.26 10.69 8.36
C ARG A 13 -8.05 10.76 7.06
N THR A 14 -8.12 11.94 6.45
CA THR A 14 -8.80 12.14 5.16
C THR A 14 -8.20 11.27 4.06
N ARG A 15 -6.86 11.16 3.99
CA ARG A 15 -6.16 10.31 3.00
C ARG A 15 -6.48 8.83 3.18
N LEU A 16 -6.56 8.34 4.42
CA LEU A 16 -6.93 6.95 4.71
C LEU A 16 -8.40 6.66 4.35
N GLU A 17 -9.32 7.59 4.63
CA GLU A 17 -10.72 7.48 4.23
C GLU A 17 -10.85 7.41 2.69
N VAL A 18 -10.19 8.32 1.97
CA VAL A 18 -10.17 8.33 0.50
C VAL A 18 -9.59 7.03 -0.05
N TYR A 19 -8.48 6.54 0.50
CA TYR A 19 -7.88 5.26 0.11
C TYR A 19 -8.88 4.11 0.28
N ASN A 20 -9.56 4.02 1.43
CA ASN A 20 -10.52 2.96 1.71
C ASN A 20 -11.72 2.99 0.75
N HIS A 21 -12.17 4.18 0.32
CA HIS A 21 -13.30 4.32 -0.59
C HIS A 21 -12.95 4.14 -2.07
N GLN A 22 -11.77 4.60 -2.50
CA GLN A 22 -11.43 4.71 -3.92
C GLN A 22 -10.39 3.70 -4.38
N THR A 23 -9.44 3.34 -3.52
CA THR A 23 -8.29 2.51 -3.89
C THR A 23 -8.43 1.08 -3.38
N ALA A 24 -8.90 0.87 -2.14
CA ALA A 24 -9.06 -0.46 -1.55
C ALA A 24 -9.94 -1.41 -2.39
N PRO A 25 -11.03 -0.97 -3.06
CA PRO A 25 -11.81 -1.86 -3.94
C PRO A 25 -11.01 -2.44 -5.12
N LEU A 26 -9.92 -1.78 -5.55
CA LEU A 26 -9.06 -2.28 -6.63
C LEU A 26 -8.35 -3.59 -6.25
N VAL A 27 -8.19 -3.88 -4.95
CA VAL A 27 -7.63 -5.15 -4.48
C VAL A 27 -8.47 -6.33 -4.99
N GLU A 28 -9.80 -6.22 -4.90
CA GLU A 28 -10.69 -7.28 -5.38
C GLU A 28 -10.65 -7.38 -6.90
N PHE A 29 -10.67 -6.25 -7.60
CA PHE A 29 -10.54 -6.22 -9.05
C PHE A 29 -9.29 -7.00 -9.52
N TYR A 30 -8.10 -6.72 -8.98
CA TYR A 30 -6.89 -7.46 -9.38
C TYR A 30 -6.85 -8.91 -8.90
N ARG A 31 -7.55 -9.24 -7.80
CA ARG A 31 -7.69 -10.61 -7.30
C ARG A 31 -8.48 -11.47 -8.28
N GLU A 32 -9.62 -10.96 -8.75
CA GLU A 32 -10.48 -11.63 -9.74
C GLU A 32 -9.74 -11.90 -11.06
N HIS A 33 -8.82 -11.02 -11.44
CA HIS A 33 -8.00 -11.15 -12.65
C HIS A 33 -6.75 -12.01 -12.45
N SER A 34 -6.58 -12.67 -11.30
CA SER A 34 -5.38 -13.44 -10.95
C SER A 34 -4.06 -12.65 -11.08
N ALA A 35 -4.15 -11.32 -10.98
CA ALA A 35 -3.04 -10.39 -11.16
C ALA A 35 -2.55 -9.79 -9.81
N LEU A 36 -3.30 -10.00 -8.73
CA LEU A 36 -2.92 -9.53 -7.40
C LEU A 36 -1.76 -10.36 -6.81
N LYS A 37 -0.72 -9.68 -6.35
CA LYS A 37 0.33 -10.24 -5.50
C LYS A 37 0.38 -9.48 -4.18
N SER A 38 0.18 -10.17 -3.06
CA SER A 38 0.14 -9.56 -1.73
C SER A 38 1.48 -9.75 -1.02
N ILE A 39 1.96 -8.69 -0.36
CA ILE A 39 3.24 -8.64 0.35
C ILE A 39 3.01 -8.01 1.73
N ASN A 40 3.63 -8.56 2.77
CA ASN A 40 3.58 -7.99 4.12
C ASN A 40 4.48 -6.75 4.20
N GLY A 41 3.90 -5.58 4.50
CA GLY A 41 4.62 -4.32 4.66
C GLY A 41 5.04 -3.98 6.10
N ASP A 42 4.61 -4.75 7.10
CA ASP A 42 4.88 -4.52 8.53
C ASP A 42 6.16 -5.24 9.00
N VAL A 43 7.19 -5.21 8.16
CA VAL A 43 8.50 -5.85 8.36
C VAL A 43 9.61 -4.90 7.90
N SER A 44 10.88 -5.28 8.05
CA SER A 44 11.98 -4.40 7.62
C SER A 44 11.96 -4.15 6.11
N SER A 45 12.48 -2.99 5.68
CA SER A 45 12.59 -2.63 4.26
C SER A 45 13.31 -3.68 3.43
N GLU A 46 14.30 -4.35 4.00
CA GLU A 46 15.07 -5.43 3.38
C GLU A 46 14.19 -6.66 3.14
N GLN A 47 13.37 -7.02 4.14
CA GLN A 47 12.43 -8.14 4.04
C GLN A 47 11.31 -7.87 3.02
N VAL A 48 10.79 -6.63 2.98
CA VAL A 48 9.82 -6.21 1.96
C VAL A 48 10.43 -6.30 0.56
N THR A 49 11.66 -5.77 0.39
CA THR A 49 12.37 -5.78 -0.90
C THR A 49 12.60 -7.20 -1.41
N GLU A 50 12.99 -8.12 -0.53
CA GLU A 50 13.18 -9.52 -0.88
C GLU A 50 11.85 -10.19 -1.29
N SER A 51 10.77 -9.93 -0.55
CA SER A 51 9.43 -10.42 -0.90
C SER A 51 8.96 -9.94 -2.28
N ILE A 52 9.26 -8.68 -2.63
CA ILE A 52 8.97 -8.12 -3.96
C ILE A 52 9.75 -8.87 -5.05
N LYS A 53 11.05 -9.12 -4.86
CA LYS A 53 11.88 -9.84 -5.83
C LYS A 53 11.37 -11.26 -6.08
N GLN A 54 10.97 -11.96 -5.02
CA GLN A 54 10.45 -13.33 -5.12
C GLN A 54 9.16 -13.43 -5.93
N VAL A 55 8.31 -12.40 -5.85
CA VAL A 55 7.04 -12.34 -6.58
C VAL A 55 7.22 -12.02 -8.07
N LEU A 56 8.30 -11.33 -8.43
CA LEU A 56 8.62 -10.91 -9.80
C LEU A 56 9.50 -11.91 -10.58
N ALA A 57 10.09 -12.88 -9.89
CA ALA A 57 10.89 -13.95 -10.49
C ALA A 57 10.00 -15.01 -11.17
#